data_AF-A0A3N7GPM6-F1
#
_entry.id   AF-A0A3N7GPM6-F1
#
_cell.length_a   1.000
_cell.length_b   1.000
_cell.length_c   1.000
_cell.angle_alpha   90.00
_cell.angle_beta   90.00
_cell.angle_gamma   90.00
#
_symmetry.space_group_name_H-M   'P 1'
#
loop_
_entity.id
_entity.type
_entity.pdbx_description
1 polymer ?
#
loop_
_entity_poly.entity_id
_entity_poly.type
_entity_poly.pdbx_seq_one_letter_code
_entity_poly.pdbx_strand_id
1 'polypeptide(L)'
;MSLRRVVVLHGYTAHPDKHWFPWLREQLAPLGVVTEVPALPDTEHPDAATWTDAAVAAIGRVDADTAVVGHSLGTPTAIRALGRVFDQQPDARLGTLVLVAPFVDPVPVYPELDPFTVGLPELPALAARIDRRVVLRSDFDPEVPIELAPAVIEGLSAEEVVVPEAGHFCQSQGVTTLPVLLEHLR
;
A
#
# COMPACT_ATOMS: atom_id res chain seq x y z
N MET A 1 -15.85 10.72 1.10
CA MET A 1 -15.36 11.06 -0.27
C MET A 1 -15.94 10.01 -1.20
N SER A 2 -16.29 10.31 -2.45
CA SER A 2 -16.71 9.25 -3.38
C SER A 2 -15.50 8.80 -4.18
N LEU A 3 -14.71 7.88 -3.63
CA LEU A 3 -13.64 7.24 -4.42
C LEU A 3 -14.25 6.66 -5.70
N ARG A 4 -13.52 6.76 -6.80
CA ARG A 4 -13.88 6.16 -8.10
C ARG A 4 -12.89 5.11 -8.53
N ARG A 5 -11.67 5.15 -7.99
CA ARG A 5 -10.60 4.26 -8.37
C ARG A 5 -9.72 3.89 -7.19
N VAL A 6 -9.37 2.61 -7.09
CA VAL A 6 -8.43 2.06 -6.11
C VAL A 6 -7.37 1.26 -6.85
N VAL A 7 -6.10 1.54 -6.57
CA VAL A 7 -4.97 0.73 -7.06
C VAL A 7 -4.33 0.02 -5.88
N VAL A 8 -4.31 -1.31 -5.92
CA VAL A 8 -3.72 -2.15 -4.87
C VAL A 8 -2.37 -2.69 -5.33
N LEU A 9 -1.29 -2.32 -4.63
CA LEU A 9 0.06 -2.83 -4.86
C LEU A 9 0.32 -3.98 -3.88
N HIS A 10 0.46 -5.19 -4.41
CA HIS A 10 0.65 -6.41 -3.62
C HIS A 10 2.09 -6.56 -3.10
N GLY A 11 2.27 -7.45 -2.11
CA GLY A 11 3.56 -7.73 -1.50
C GLY A 11 4.44 -8.74 -2.25
N TYR A 12 5.57 -9.08 -1.63
CA TYR A 12 6.55 -10.07 -2.08
C TYR A 12 5.89 -11.45 -2.32
N THR A 13 6.26 -12.14 -3.41
CA THR A 13 5.68 -13.44 -3.86
C THR A 13 4.14 -13.46 -4.02
N ALA A 14 3.46 -12.30 -3.95
CA ALA A 14 2.02 -12.19 -4.12
C ALA A 14 1.64 -11.91 -5.58
N HIS A 15 0.35 -12.01 -5.90
CA HIS A 15 -0.18 -11.71 -7.23
C HIS A 15 -1.62 -11.18 -7.11
N PRO A 16 -2.22 -10.65 -8.20
CA PRO A 16 -3.52 -9.98 -8.16
C PRO A 16 -4.69 -10.75 -7.53
N ASP A 17 -4.63 -12.08 -7.57
CA ASP A 17 -5.69 -12.97 -7.07
C ASP A 17 -5.44 -13.52 -5.65
N LYS A 18 -4.43 -13.03 -4.92
CA LYS A 18 -4.14 -13.46 -3.54
C LYS A 18 -4.88 -12.66 -2.47
N HIS A 19 -4.91 -13.25 -1.27
CA HIS A 19 -5.24 -12.55 -0.02
C HIS A 19 -6.68 -12.02 -0.08
N TRP A 20 -6.86 -10.76 0.30
CA TRP A 20 -8.13 -10.05 0.31
C TRP A 20 -8.32 -9.19 -0.93
N PHE A 21 -7.40 -9.17 -1.89
CA PHE A 21 -7.48 -8.29 -3.07
C PHE A 21 -8.72 -8.58 -3.95
N PRO A 22 -9.03 -9.85 -4.29
CA PRO A 22 -10.26 -10.18 -5.03
C PRO A 22 -11.52 -9.76 -4.28
N TRP A 23 -11.57 -10.06 -2.97
CA TRP A 23 -12.69 -9.68 -2.12
C TRP A 23 -12.89 -8.17 -2.10
N LEU A 24 -11.81 -7.38 -1.96
CA LEU A 24 -11.92 -5.92 -1.95
C LEU A 24 -12.51 -5.39 -3.27
N ARG A 25 -12.01 -5.88 -4.40
CA ARG A 25 -12.54 -5.55 -5.73
C ARG A 25 -14.02 -5.88 -5.86
N GLU A 26 -14.45 -7.05 -5.39
CA GLU A 26 -15.85 -7.48 -5.40
C GLU A 26 -16.73 -6.57 -4.53
N GLN A 27 -16.25 -6.11 -3.39
CA GLN A 27 -17.01 -5.23 -2.50
C GLN A 27 -17.11 -3.79 -3.00
N LEU A 28 -16.10 -3.32 -3.74
CA LEU A 28 -16.04 -1.96 -4.28
C LEU A 28 -16.79 -1.82 -5.62
N ALA A 29 -16.91 -2.89 -6.41
CA ALA A 29 -17.58 -2.83 -7.71
C ALA A 29 -19.05 -2.36 -7.66
N PRO A 30 -19.91 -2.80 -6.71
CA PRO A 30 -21.28 -2.31 -6.58
C PRO A 30 -21.37 -0.81 -6.23
N LEU A 31 -20.29 -0.23 -5.69
CA LEU A 31 -20.19 1.19 -5.37
C LEU A 31 -19.72 2.03 -6.57
N GLY A 32 -19.50 1.40 -7.72
CA GLY A 32 -18.99 2.06 -8.92
C GLY A 32 -17.49 2.39 -8.85
N VAL A 33 -16.76 1.77 -7.93
CA VAL A 33 -15.32 2.00 -7.72
C VAL A 33 -14.51 0.96 -8.48
N VAL A 34 -13.71 1.43 -9.44
CA VAL A 34 -12.81 0.59 -10.22
C VAL A 34 -11.61 0.20 -9.35
N THR A 35 -11.43 -1.10 -9.10
CA THR A 35 -10.31 -1.60 -8.29
C THR A 35 -9.36 -2.39 -9.17
N GLU A 36 -8.11 -1.94 -9.25
CA GLU A 36 -7.05 -2.54 -10.04
C GLU A 36 -5.96 -3.08 -9.14
N VAL A 37 -5.48 -4.28 -9.45
CA VAL A 37 -4.36 -4.93 -8.76
C VAL A 37 -3.36 -5.30 -9.86
N PRO A 38 -2.41 -4.43 -10.23
CA PRO A 38 -1.43 -4.76 -11.25
C PRO A 38 -0.60 -5.96 -10.82
N ALA A 39 -0.27 -6.83 -11.78
CA ALA A 39 0.75 -7.86 -11.55
C ALA A 39 2.13 -7.18 -11.57
N LEU A 40 2.74 -7.04 -10.39
CA LEU A 40 4.11 -6.52 -10.28
C LEU A 40 5.10 -7.59 -10.79
N PRO A 41 6.20 -7.18 -11.44
CA PRO A 41 7.09 -8.09 -12.17
C PRO A 41 7.97 -8.91 -11.23
N ASP A 42 8.31 -10.14 -11.64
CA ASP A 42 9.25 -11.05 -10.93
C ASP A 42 9.12 -11.04 -9.40
N THR A 43 7.99 -11.55 -8.92
CA THR A 43 7.65 -11.47 -7.50
C THR A 43 8.50 -12.36 -6.60
N GLU A 44 9.26 -13.29 -7.20
CA GLU A 44 10.22 -14.16 -6.51
C GLU A 44 11.60 -13.49 -6.37
N HIS A 45 11.95 -12.56 -7.27
CA HIS A 45 13.19 -11.77 -7.23
C HIS A 45 12.89 -10.29 -7.54
N PRO A 46 12.15 -9.59 -6.65
CA PRO A 46 11.63 -8.28 -6.95
C PRO A 46 12.76 -7.25 -7.06
N ASP A 47 12.71 -6.43 -8.11
CA ASP A 47 13.61 -5.29 -8.28
C ASP A 47 12.87 -3.98 -7.99
N ALA A 48 13.44 -3.16 -7.11
CA ALA A 48 12.81 -1.94 -6.62
C ALA A 48 12.52 -0.93 -7.73
N ALA A 49 13.42 -0.79 -8.72
CA ALA A 49 13.22 0.15 -9.82
C ALA A 49 12.08 -0.32 -10.75
N THR A 50 12.11 -1.60 -11.14
CA THR A 50 11.12 -2.21 -12.03
C THR A 50 9.73 -2.23 -11.38
N TRP A 51 9.64 -2.55 -10.08
CA TRP A 51 8.38 -2.46 -9.32
C TRP A 51 7.86 -1.04 -9.25
N THR A 52 8.75 -0.06 -9.03
CA THR A 52 8.35 1.35 -9.01
C THR A 52 7.85 1.80 -10.38
N ASP A 53 8.50 1.43 -11.48
CA ASP A 53 8.01 1.75 -12.83
C ASP A 53 6.63 1.15 -13.11
N ALA A 54 6.44 -0.12 -12.76
CA ALA A 54 5.15 -0.80 -12.89
C ALA A 54 4.07 -0.12 -12.02
N ALA A 55 4.40 0.24 -10.78
CA ALA A 55 3.50 0.93 -9.88
C ALA A 55 3.16 2.36 -10.34
N VAL A 56 4.13 3.12 -10.87
CA VAL A 56 3.88 4.46 -11.45
C VAL A 56 2.94 4.35 -12.65
N ALA A 57 3.19 3.40 -13.54
CA ALA A 57 2.33 3.16 -14.71
C ALA A 57 0.91 2.75 -14.29
N ALA A 58 0.80 1.86 -13.30
CA ALA A 58 -0.48 1.43 -12.75
C ALA A 58 -1.20 2.55 -11.99
N ILE A 59 -0.52 3.37 -11.18
CA ILE A 59 -1.14 4.48 -10.46
C ILE A 59 -1.63 5.55 -11.45
N GLY A 60 -0.80 5.93 -12.42
CA GLY A 60 -1.15 6.89 -13.46
C GLY A 60 -1.52 8.27 -12.91
N ARG A 61 -2.58 8.87 -13.46
CA ARG A 61 -3.10 10.15 -12.98
C ARG A 61 -3.83 9.95 -11.66
N VAL A 62 -3.57 10.83 -10.70
CA VAL A 62 -4.23 10.82 -9.38
C VAL A 62 -5.02 12.11 -9.15
N ASP A 63 -6.11 11.98 -8.40
CA ASP A 63 -6.96 13.06 -7.92
C ASP A 63 -7.57 12.69 -6.56
N ALA A 64 -8.44 13.56 -6.05
CA ALA A 64 -9.13 13.37 -4.78
C ALA A 64 -10.11 12.17 -4.77
N ASP A 65 -10.43 11.59 -5.93
CA ASP A 65 -11.29 10.41 -6.07
C ASP A 65 -10.48 9.11 -6.23
N THR A 66 -9.15 9.20 -6.18
CA THR A 66 -8.23 8.07 -6.34
C THR A 66 -7.67 7.63 -4.99
N ALA A 67 -7.63 6.31 -4.77
CA ALA A 67 -6.92 5.72 -3.66
C ALA A 67 -5.82 4.76 -4.12
N VAL A 68 -4.74 4.71 -3.34
CA VAL A 68 -3.68 3.71 -3.46
C VAL A 68 -3.63 2.89 -2.18
N VAL A 69 -3.56 1.58 -2.32
CA VAL A 69 -3.41 0.64 -1.21
C VAL A 69 -2.12 -0.14 -1.40
N GLY A 70 -1.21 -0.13 -0.43
CA GLY A 70 -0.03 -1.00 -0.43
C GLY A 70 -0.17 -2.11 0.59
N HIS A 71 0.27 -3.33 0.28
CA HIS A 71 0.39 -4.42 1.25
C HIS A 71 1.83 -4.91 1.33
N SER A 72 2.41 -4.98 2.54
CA SER A 72 3.78 -5.46 2.78
C SER A 72 4.79 -4.74 1.88
N LEU A 73 5.56 -5.43 1.04
CA LEU A 73 6.49 -4.83 0.06
C LEU A 73 5.82 -3.82 -0.91
N GLY A 74 4.50 -3.94 -1.10
CA GLY A 74 3.70 -2.96 -1.81
C GLY A 74 3.64 -1.59 -1.13
N THR A 75 3.94 -1.48 0.18
CA THR A 75 3.93 -0.21 0.92
C THR A 75 5.10 0.71 0.56
N PRO A 76 6.39 0.31 0.68
CA PRO A 76 7.49 1.16 0.20
C PRO A 76 7.41 1.38 -1.32
N THR A 77 6.86 0.41 -2.07
CA THR A 77 6.59 0.57 -3.52
C THR A 77 5.57 1.68 -3.78
N ALA A 78 4.46 1.72 -3.05
CA ALA A 78 3.44 2.78 -3.14
C ALA A 78 4.04 4.15 -2.81
N ILE A 79 4.82 4.24 -1.73
CA ILE A 79 5.48 5.47 -1.28
C ILE A 79 6.42 6.01 -2.37
N ARG A 80 7.31 5.16 -2.91
CA ARG A 80 8.25 5.56 -3.97
C ARG A 80 7.52 5.94 -5.26
N ALA A 81 6.52 5.17 -5.67
CA ALA A 81 5.77 5.42 -6.88
C ALA A 81 4.96 6.72 -6.78
N LEU A 82 4.30 6.99 -5.64
CA LEU A 82 3.59 8.24 -5.42
C LEU A 82 4.52 9.44 -5.44
N GLY A 83 5.74 9.35 -4.89
CA GLY A 83 6.74 10.40 -5.03
C GLY A 83 7.00 10.77 -6.49
N ARG A 84 7.24 9.77 -7.36
CA ARG A 84 7.45 9.99 -8.80
C ARG A 84 6.21 10.52 -9.52
N VAL A 85 5.03 9.99 -9.20
CA VAL A 85 3.74 10.47 -9.75
C VAL A 85 3.54 11.95 -9.39
N PHE A 86 3.88 12.32 -8.17
CA PHE A 86 3.77 13.67 -7.67
C PHE A 86 4.77 14.63 -8.33
N ASP A 87 6.01 14.21 -8.59
CA ASP A 87 6.97 14.99 -9.36
C ASP A 87 6.49 15.24 -10.80
N GLN A 88 5.84 14.25 -11.41
CA GLN A 88 5.28 14.35 -12.77
C GLN A 88 3.98 15.19 -12.83
N GLN A 89 3.26 15.31 -11.71
CA GLN A 89 1.95 15.94 -11.63
C GLN A 89 1.94 16.91 -10.44
N PRO A 90 2.60 18.08 -10.52
CA PRO A 90 2.88 18.94 -9.36
C PRO A 90 1.63 19.42 -8.62
N ASP A 91 0.51 19.62 -9.32
CA ASP A 91 -0.76 20.10 -8.74
C ASP A 91 -1.70 18.96 -8.28
N ALA A 92 -1.34 17.70 -8.54
CA ALA A 92 -2.21 16.58 -8.20
C ALA A 92 -2.22 16.30 -6.69
N ARG A 93 -3.35 15.82 -6.19
CA ARG A 93 -3.49 15.31 -4.83
C ARG A 93 -4.07 13.91 -4.90
N LEU A 94 -3.69 13.05 -3.96
CA LEU A 94 -4.30 11.73 -3.81
C LEU A 94 -5.40 11.81 -2.75
N GLY A 95 -6.57 11.26 -3.06
CA GLY A 95 -7.67 11.20 -2.09
C GLY A 95 -7.34 10.35 -0.87
N THR A 96 -6.86 9.12 -1.08
CA THR A 96 -6.58 8.20 0.05
C THR A 96 -5.36 7.32 -0.19
N LEU A 97 -4.48 7.22 0.81
CA LEU A 97 -3.44 6.20 0.89
C LEU A 97 -3.76 5.26 2.06
N VAL A 98 -3.79 3.96 1.81
CA VAL A 98 -3.85 2.95 2.87
C VAL A 98 -2.65 2.01 2.78
N LEU A 99 -1.90 1.85 3.86
CA LEU A 99 -0.77 0.95 3.91
C LEU A 99 -1.03 -0.18 4.92
N VAL A 100 -1.01 -1.43 4.45
CA VAL A 100 -1.30 -2.64 5.23
C VAL A 100 0.00 -3.39 5.50
N ALA A 101 0.29 -3.67 6.77
CA ALA A 101 1.58 -4.20 7.23
C ALA A 101 2.79 -3.39 6.70
N PRO A 102 2.85 -2.08 7.00
CA PRO A 102 3.83 -1.23 6.34
C PRO A 102 5.20 -1.25 6.99
N PHE A 103 6.19 -0.91 6.17
CA PHE A 103 7.54 -0.57 6.61
C PHE A 103 8.17 0.43 5.63
N VAL A 104 9.12 1.22 6.15
CA VAL A 104 10.00 2.12 5.37
C VAL A 104 11.48 1.92 5.71
N ASP A 105 11.76 1.08 6.71
CA ASP A 105 13.10 0.68 7.14
C ASP A 105 13.35 -0.80 6.76
N PRO A 106 14.63 -1.23 6.66
CA PRO A 106 14.99 -2.62 6.41
C PRO A 106 14.25 -3.62 7.31
N VAL A 107 13.80 -4.72 6.72
CA VAL A 107 13.17 -5.84 7.44
C VAL A 107 14.23 -6.93 7.63
N PRO A 108 14.74 -7.18 8.85
CA PRO A 108 15.95 -8.00 9.05
C PRO A 108 15.88 -9.43 8.52
N VAL A 109 14.67 -10.00 8.44
CA VAL A 109 14.46 -11.36 7.92
C VAL A 109 14.45 -11.43 6.38
N TYR A 110 14.38 -10.28 5.70
CA TYR A 110 14.32 -10.13 4.25
C TYR A 110 15.35 -9.09 3.73
N PRO A 111 16.67 -9.30 3.95
CA PRO A 111 17.69 -8.35 3.52
C PRO A 111 17.73 -8.13 1.99
N GLU A 112 17.24 -9.08 1.20
CA GLU A 112 17.09 -8.92 -0.25
C GLU A 112 16.11 -7.81 -0.64
N LEU A 113 15.25 -7.38 0.29
CA LEU A 113 14.26 -6.32 0.06
C LEU A 113 14.76 -4.92 0.48
N ASP A 114 15.95 -4.81 1.06
CA ASP A 114 16.57 -3.53 1.44
C ASP A 114 16.58 -2.47 0.32
N PRO A 115 16.79 -2.82 -0.98
CA PRO A 115 16.69 -1.84 -2.06
C PRO A 115 15.33 -1.10 -2.12
N PHE A 116 14.25 -1.68 -1.59
CA PHE A 116 12.93 -1.05 -1.55
C PHE A 116 12.84 0.05 -0.49
N THR A 117 13.70 0.11 0.51
CA THR A 117 13.66 1.11 1.59
C THR A 117 14.70 2.22 1.40
N VAL A 118 15.64 2.06 0.48
CA VAL A 118 16.68 3.06 0.17
C VAL A 118 16.15 4.18 -0.72
N GLY A 119 16.32 5.44 -0.31
CA GLY A 119 15.98 6.61 -1.14
C GLY A 119 14.48 6.78 -1.35
N LEU A 120 13.68 6.40 -0.35
CA LEU A 120 12.26 6.75 -0.32
C LEU A 120 12.11 8.29 -0.22
N PRO A 121 11.04 8.87 -0.78
CA PRO A 121 10.72 10.27 -0.60
C PRO A 121 10.49 10.60 0.88
N GLU A 122 10.76 11.84 1.26
CA GLU A 122 10.44 12.37 2.58
C GLU A 122 8.93 12.23 2.87
N LEU A 123 8.59 11.36 3.83
CA LEU A 123 7.19 11.03 4.13
C LEU A 123 6.33 12.25 4.46
N PRO A 124 6.81 13.27 5.21
CA PRO A 124 6.00 14.46 5.47
C PRO A 124 5.68 15.27 4.21
N ALA A 125 6.61 15.35 3.26
CA ALA A 125 6.39 16.03 1.98
C ALA A 125 5.40 15.26 1.11
N LEU A 126 5.49 13.92 1.11
CA LEU A 126 4.53 13.05 0.45
C LEU A 126 3.13 13.21 1.07
N ALA A 127 3.04 13.20 2.40
CA ALA A 127 1.80 13.30 3.16
C ALA A 127 1.03 14.60 2.92
N ALA A 128 1.75 15.72 2.70
CA ALA A 128 1.13 17.02 2.41
C ALA A 128 0.25 17.02 1.14
N ARG A 129 0.43 16.02 0.27
CA ARG A 129 -0.29 15.85 -1.00
C ARG A 129 -1.31 14.72 -1.01
N ILE A 130 -1.53 14.08 0.13
CA ILE A 130 -2.49 13.01 0.30
C ILE A 130 -3.54 13.49 1.29
N ASP A 131 -4.82 13.41 0.96
CA ASP A 131 -5.88 13.96 1.82
C ASP A 131 -6.12 13.06 3.04
N ARG A 132 -6.27 11.74 2.83
CA ARG A 132 -6.42 10.73 3.89
C ARG A 132 -5.29 9.71 3.85
N ARG A 133 -4.69 9.40 5.00
CA ARG A 133 -3.59 8.44 5.14
C ARG A 133 -3.93 7.50 6.29
N VAL A 134 -3.94 6.21 6.02
CA VAL A 134 -4.31 5.18 7.01
C VAL A 134 -3.24 4.09 7.00
N VAL A 135 -2.83 3.65 8.18
CA VAL A 135 -1.96 2.49 8.37
C VAL A 135 -2.76 1.41 9.08
N LEU A 136 -2.84 0.24 8.46
CA LEU A 136 -3.39 -0.97 9.06
C LEU A 136 -2.22 -1.86 9.46
N ARG A 137 -2.08 -2.14 10.76
CA ARG A 137 -1.12 -3.12 11.25
C ARG A 137 -1.80 -4.15 12.13
N SER A 138 -1.19 -5.32 12.21
CA SER A 138 -1.59 -6.33 13.17
C SER A 138 -1.07 -5.96 14.57
N ASP A 139 -1.65 -6.54 15.60
CA ASP A 139 -1.06 -6.56 16.94
C ASP A 139 0.14 -7.51 17.02
N PHE A 140 0.20 -8.48 16.11
CA PHE A 140 1.33 -9.37 15.89
C PHE A 140 1.50 -9.68 14.40
N ASP A 141 2.68 -9.42 13.86
CA ASP A 141 3.03 -9.71 12.46
C ASP A 141 4.33 -10.54 12.46
N PRO A 142 4.29 -11.81 11.98
CA PRO A 142 5.46 -12.69 12.00
C PRO A 142 6.47 -12.39 10.88
N GLU A 143 6.11 -11.57 9.90
CA GLU A 143 6.94 -11.29 8.72
C GLU A 143 7.63 -9.92 8.83
N VAL A 144 6.88 -8.90 9.27
CA VAL A 144 7.37 -7.53 9.42
C VAL A 144 7.30 -7.14 10.90
N PRO A 145 8.43 -6.82 11.57
CA PRO A 145 8.42 -6.38 12.95
C PRO A 145 7.50 -5.17 13.14
N ILE A 146 6.57 -5.27 14.10
CA ILE A 146 5.58 -4.23 14.37
C ILE A 146 6.22 -2.89 14.79
N GLU A 147 7.45 -2.93 15.28
CA GLU A 147 8.28 -1.80 15.66
C GLU A 147 8.68 -0.91 14.47
N LEU A 148 8.50 -1.38 13.23
CA LEU A 148 8.73 -0.58 12.01
C LEU A 148 7.53 0.30 11.64
N ALA A 149 6.33 0.00 12.14
CA ALA A 149 5.12 0.76 11.81
C ALA A 149 5.13 2.22 12.32
N PRO A 150 5.64 2.54 13.54
CA PRO A 150 5.66 3.91 14.05
C PRO A 150 6.33 4.92 13.10
N ALA A 151 7.46 4.56 12.48
CA ALA A 151 8.15 5.45 11.53
C ALA A 151 7.25 5.85 10.33
N VAL A 152 6.46 4.90 9.85
CA VAL A 152 5.48 5.12 8.76
C VAL A 152 4.32 6.00 9.23
N ILE A 153 3.77 5.68 10.40
CA ILE A 153 2.62 6.39 10.98
C ILE A 153 2.96 7.86 11.25
N GLU A 154 4.08 8.10 11.92
CA GLU A 154 4.56 9.44 12.25
C GLU A 154 4.95 10.21 10.98
N GLY A 155 5.74 9.60 10.10
CA GLY A 155 6.21 10.24 8.87
C GLY A 155 5.07 10.64 7.94
N LEU A 156 3.99 9.86 7.89
CA LEU A 156 2.81 10.18 7.09
C LEU A 156 1.74 10.96 7.85
N SER A 157 1.87 11.19 9.16
CA SER A 157 0.74 11.67 9.99
C SER A 157 -0.55 10.88 9.70
N ALA A 158 -0.42 9.55 9.71
CA ALA A 158 -1.48 8.62 9.32
C ALA A 158 -2.38 8.24 10.51
N GLU A 159 -3.64 7.93 10.20
CA GLU A 159 -4.56 7.25 11.11
C GLU A 159 -4.06 5.82 11.32
N GLU A 160 -3.74 5.44 12.56
CA GLU A 160 -3.35 4.08 12.91
C GLU A 160 -4.58 3.22 13.22
N VAL A 161 -4.63 2.05 12.60
CA VAL A 161 -5.67 1.04 12.82
C VAL A 161 -5.01 -0.29 13.14
N VAL A 162 -5.22 -0.76 14.37
CA VAL A 162 -4.73 -2.07 14.81
C VAL A 162 -5.81 -3.11 14.54
N VAL A 163 -5.46 -4.15 13.78
CA VAL A 163 -6.35 -5.27 13.46
C VAL A 163 -5.87 -6.50 14.23
N PRO A 164 -6.56 -6.89 15.32
CA PRO A 164 -6.11 -8.02 16.14
C PRO A 164 -6.03 -9.32 15.35
N GLU A 165 -5.02 -10.14 15.64
CA GLU A 165 -4.85 -11.50 15.12
C GLU A 165 -4.79 -11.58 13.58
N ALA A 166 -4.47 -10.47 12.90
CA ALA A 166 -4.42 -10.42 11.44
C ALA A 166 -3.12 -11.00 10.84
N GLY A 167 -2.11 -11.28 11.69
CA GLY A 167 -0.80 -11.73 11.24
C GLY A 167 -0.16 -10.73 10.28
N HIS A 168 0.25 -11.20 9.11
CA HIS A 168 0.76 -10.40 8.00
C HIS A 168 -0.32 -10.07 6.96
N PHE A 169 -1.60 -10.21 7.31
CA PHE A 169 -2.75 -10.01 6.42
C PHE A 169 -2.75 -10.94 5.19
N CYS A 170 -2.16 -12.12 5.32
CA CYS A 170 -2.07 -13.12 4.26
C CYS A 170 -3.23 -14.13 4.34
N GLN A 171 -3.67 -14.61 3.17
CA GLN A 171 -4.62 -15.73 3.09
C GLN A 171 -4.16 -17.00 3.83
N SER A 172 -2.84 -17.26 3.88
CA SER A 172 -2.25 -18.39 4.62
C SER A 172 -2.48 -18.28 6.13
N GLN A 173 -2.76 -17.08 6.62
CA GLN A 173 -3.12 -16.76 8.01
C GLN A 173 -4.64 -16.57 8.17
N GLY A 174 -5.43 -16.96 7.17
CA GLY A 174 -6.90 -16.86 7.18
C GLY A 174 -7.46 -15.52 6.70
N VAL A 175 -6.61 -14.57 6.29
CA VAL A 175 -7.06 -13.24 5.85
C VAL A 175 -7.37 -13.23 4.36
N THR A 176 -8.59 -13.65 4.00
CA THR A 176 -9.14 -13.57 2.64
C THR A 176 -10.12 -12.41 2.45
N THR A 177 -10.43 -11.69 3.52
CA THR A 177 -11.29 -10.50 3.53
C THR A 177 -10.71 -9.47 4.47
N LEU A 178 -10.92 -8.18 4.22
CA LEU A 178 -10.45 -7.11 5.09
C LEU A 178 -11.51 -5.99 5.25
N PRO A 179 -12.58 -6.22 6.04
CA PRO A 179 -13.69 -5.29 6.22
C PRO A 179 -13.26 -3.88 6.66
N VAL A 180 -12.31 -3.78 7.58
CA VAL A 180 -11.81 -2.50 8.07
C VAL A 180 -11.18 -1.66 6.95
N LEU A 181 -10.42 -2.27 6.03
CA LEU A 181 -9.89 -1.57 4.86
C LEU A 181 -11.02 -0.99 3.99
N LEU A 182 -12.08 -1.78 3.77
CA LEU A 182 -13.22 -1.34 2.98
C LEU A 182 -13.94 -0.14 3.61
N GLU A 183 -14.02 -0.05 4.94
CA GLU A 183 -14.58 1.12 5.64
C GLU A 183 -13.76 2.40 5.41
N HIS A 184 -12.44 2.28 5.29
CA HIS A 184 -11.58 3.42 4.97
C HIS A 184 -11.62 3.85 3.49
N LEU A 185 -12.20 3.02 2.61
CA LEU A 185 -12.33 3.26 1.18
C LEU A 185 -13.77 3.62 0.75
N ARG A 186 -14.67 3.87 1.70
CA ARG A 186 -16.06 4.30 1.48
C ARG A 186 -16.28 5.79 1.71
#